data_AF-A0ABD6CL84-F1
#
_entry.id   AF-A0ABD6CL84-F1
#
_cell.length_a   1.000
_cell.length_b   1.000
_cell.length_c   1.000
_cell.angle_alpha   90.00
_cell.angle_beta   90.00
_cell.angle_gamma   90.00
#
_symmetry.space_group_name_H-M   'P 1'
#
loop_
_entity.id
_entity.type
_entity.pdbx_description
1 polymer ?
#
loop_
_entity_poly.entity_id
_entity_poly.type
_entity_poly.pdbx_seq_one_letter_code
_entity_poly.pdbx_strand_id
1 'polypeptide(L)'
;MAERKRVNLTVSPAQKEKWDAAVSDSPEYSSLSDLIRTSVAHELSDSNGGSPKEVGSSNAGANTEALEAITETLTRMESTLNSLDARVNSLEQEVNASEKTNLKNEIFKVLPPSGDIADTEVAERINRDEKEVRNALSRLAEQTSMVERVGKPDVDGPTYYKRID
;
A
#
# COMPACT_ATOMS: atom_id res chain seq x y z
N MET A 1 -31.13 37.96 24.53
CA MET A 1 -29.85 38.14 23.81
C MET A 1 -28.77 38.37 24.85
N ALA A 2 -27.66 37.63 24.81
CA ALA A 2 -26.59 37.76 25.80
C ALA A 2 -25.90 39.14 25.70
N GLU A 3 -25.69 39.79 26.83
CA GLU A 3 -25.00 41.07 26.93
C GLU A 3 -23.53 40.90 26.50
N ARG A 4 -23.12 41.57 25.42
CA ARG A 4 -21.74 41.48 24.89
C ARG A 4 -20.92 42.67 25.37
N LYS A 5 -19.81 42.41 26.05
CA LYS A 5 -18.82 43.43 26.43
C LYS A 5 -17.65 43.42 25.44
N ARG A 6 -17.21 44.60 24.99
CA ARG A 6 -16.07 44.75 24.07
C ARG A 6 -14.78 44.83 24.89
N VAL A 7 -13.81 43.99 24.55
CA VAL A 7 -12.46 44.00 25.13
C VAL A 7 -11.50 44.50 24.06
N ASN A 8 -10.73 45.56 24.39
CA ASN A 8 -9.68 46.08 23.54
C ASN A 8 -8.33 45.56 24.05
N LEU A 9 -7.60 44.83 23.20
CA LEU A 9 -6.31 44.26 23.53
C LEU A 9 -5.23 44.96 22.69
N THR A 10 -4.17 45.42 23.35
CA THR A 10 -2.98 45.96 22.68
C THR A 10 -1.83 44.96 22.84
N VAL A 11 -1.21 44.58 21.73
CA VAL A 11 -0.07 43.66 21.72
C VAL A 11 1.07 44.25 20.90
N SER A 12 2.29 43.78 21.17
CA SER A 12 3.45 44.18 20.38
C SER A 12 3.33 43.69 18.92
N PRO A 13 3.94 44.38 17.94
CA PRO A 13 3.90 43.97 16.54
C PRO A 13 4.43 42.54 16.32
N ALA A 14 5.53 42.18 16.97
CA ALA A 14 6.12 40.84 16.88
C ALA A 14 5.21 39.74 17.45
N GLN A 15 4.41 40.04 18.47
CA GLN A 15 3.47 39.09 19.04
C GLN A 15 2.24 38.92 18.14
N LYS A 16 1.78 40.01 17.50
CA LYS A 16 0.71 39.94 16.51
C LYS A 16 1.09 39.07 15.32
N GLU A 17 2.30 39.23 14.80
CA GLU A 17 2.81 38.43 13.68
C GLU A 17 2.84 36.93 13.99
N LYS A 18 3.28 36.56 15.19
CA LYS A 18 3.24 35.15 15.65
C LYS A 18 1.82 34.59 15.70
N TRP A 19 0.84 35.40 16.11
CA TRP A 19 -0.55 34.97 16.16
C TRP A 19 -1.16 34.88 14.76
N ASP A 20 -0.85 35.82 13.87
CA ASP A 20 -1.28 35.78 12.47
C ASP A 20 -0.71 34.55 11.74
N ALA A 21 0.55 34.19 12.01
CA ALA A 21 1.15 32.96 11.52
C ALA A 21 0.43 31.70 12.05
N ALA A 22 0.17 31.65 13.36
CA ALA A 22 -0.53 30.52 13.99
C ALA A 22 -1.96 30.31 13.45
N VAL A 23 -2.66 31.40 13.10
CA VAL A 23 -3.99 31.33 12.46
C VAL A 23 -3.88 30.89 10.99
N SER A 24 -2.82 31.28 10.28
CA SER A 24 -2.62 30.93 8.86
C SER A 24 -2.19 29.48 8.67
N ASP A 25 -1.40 28.96 9.61
CA ASP A 25 -0.82 27.61 9.53
C ASP A 25 -1.78 26.51 10.01
N SER A 26 -2.86 26.88 10.72
CA SER A 26 -3.77 25.92 11.33
C SER A 26 -5.22 26.15 10.90
N PRO A 27 -5.89 25.14 10.28
CA PRO A 27 -7.29 25.25 9.86
C PRO A 27 -8.28 25.33 11.03
N GLU A 28 -7.80 25.11 12.26
CA GLU A 28 -8.59 25.12 13.48
C GLU A 28 -9.03 26.51 13.93
N TYR A 29 -8.36 27.57 13.46
CA TYR A 29 -8.65 28.95 13.87
C TYR A 29 -9.18 29.78 12.71
N SER A 30 -10.38 30.33 12.87
CA SER A 30 -11.00 31.17 11.84
C SER A 30 -10.49 32.62 11.85
N SER A 31 -9.97 33.09 12.99
CA SER A 31 -9.44 34.45 13.16
C SER A 31 -8.60 34.59 14.42
N LEU A 32 -7.84 35.68 14.54
CA LEU A 32 -7.13 36.04 15.78
C LEU A 32 -8.05 36.09 17.01
N SER A 33 -9.28 36.59 16.84
CA SER A 33 -10.25 36.65 17.94
C SER A 33 -10.70 35.26 18.38
N ASP A 34 -10.73 34.31 17.46
CA ASP A 34 -11.08 32.92 17.70
C ASP A 34 -9.94 32.21 18.44
N LEU A 35 -8.71 32.38 17.96
CA LEU A 35 -7.49 31.93 18.64
C LEU A 35 -7.44 32.41 20.09
N ILE A 36 -7.59 33.72 20.33
CA ILE A 36 -7.52 34.29 21.69
C ILE A 36 -8.62 33.71 22.58
N ARG A 37 -9.85 33.54 22.08
CA ARG A 37 -10.94 32.96 22.88
C ARG A 37 -10.67 31.51 23.23
N THR A 38 -10.21 30.71 22.26
CA THR A 38 -9.92 29.29 22.47
C THR A 38 -8.75 29.10 23.43
N SER A 39 -7.67 29.86 23.26
CA SER A 39 -6.52 29.79 24.18
C SER A 39 -6.87 30.24 25.60
N VAL A 40 -7.66 31.31 25.76
CA VAL A 40 -8.12 31.75 27.10
C VAL A 40 -9.07 30.74 27.72
N ALA A 41 -9.97 30.13 26.94
CA ALA A 41 -10.86 29.08 27.43
C ALA A 41 -10.08 27.83 27.88
N HIS A 42 -9.04 27.44 27.13
CA HIS A 42 -8.15 26.33 27.48
C HIS A 42 -7.37 26.61 28.77
N GLU A 43 -6.74 27.79 28.88
CA GLU A 43 -5.99 28.20 30.08
C GLU A 43 -6.88 28.28 31.33
N LEU A 44 -8.11 28.80 31.20
CA LEU A 44 -9.08 28.85 32.31
C LEU A 44 -9.58 27.46 32.72
N SER A 45 -9.56 26.49 31.80
CA SER A 45 -9.93 25.11 32.10
C SER A 45 -8.82 24.37 32.85
N ASP A 46 -7.56 24.64 32.50
CA ASP A 46 -6.38 24.05 33.16
C ASP A 46 -6.05 24.71 34.51
N SER A 47 -6.18 26.04 34.62
CA SER A 47 -5.87 26.77 35.86
C SER A 47 -6.87 26.56 37.01
N ASN A 48 -8.07 26.05 36.70
CA ASN A 48 -9.05 25.60 37.70
C ASN A 48 -8.85 24.12 38.13
N GLY A 49 -7.75 23.49 37.73
CA GLY A 49 -7.43 22.07 37.93
C GLY A 49 -6.99 21.68 39.34
N GLY A 50 -7.88 21.80 40.33
CA GLY A 50 -7.85 20.92 41.50
C GLY A 50 -8.45 19.55 41.14
N SER A 51 -7.62 18.62 40.67
CA SER A 51 -7.95 17.24 40.24
C SER A 51 -8.77 17.11 38.95
N PRO A 52 -8.50 16.07 38.12
CA PRO A 52 -9.16 15.88 36.83
C PRO A 52 -10.60 15.43 37.06
N LYS A 53 -11.55 16.35 36.92
CA LYS A 53 -12.98 16.01 36.90
C LYS A 53 -13.66 16.74 35.75
N GLU A 54 -14.14 15.92 34.81
CA GLU A 54 -15.26 16.16 33.90
C GLU A 54 -15.63 17.62 33.66
N VAL A 55 -15.11 18.19 32.57
CA VAL A 55 -15.82 19.30 31.93
C VAL A 55 -17.02 18.70 31.21
N GLY A 56 -18.21 19.02 31.72
CA GLY A 56 -19.50 18.66 31.13
C GLY A 56 -19.60 19.09 29.67
N SER A 57 -19.30 18.13 28.81
CA SER A 57 -19.94 17.79 27.56
C SER A 57 -21.27 18.49 27.27
N SER A 58 -21.22 19.58 26.52
CA SER A 58 -22.19 19.82 25.43
C SER A 58 -21.52 19.82 24.05
N ASN A 59 -20.20 19.96 24.00
CA ASN A 59 -19.38 19.76 22.78
C ASN A 59 -18.37 18.60 22.91
N ALA A 60 -18.16 18.04 24.11
CA ALA A 60 -17.29 16.87 24.25
C ALA A 60 -17.94 15.62 23.64
N GLY A 61 -19.26 15.44 23.76
CA GLY A 61 -20.00 14.37 23.09
C GLY A 61 -19.91 14.46 21.56
N ALA A 62 -20.08 15.66 20.99
CA ALA A 62 -19.95 15.88 19.55
C ALA A 62 -18.52 15.70 19.03
N ASN A 63 -17.49 16.13 19.78
CA ASN A 63 -16.09 15.86 19.43
C ASN A 63 -15.69 14.40 19.63
N THR A 64 -16.24 13.71 20.63
CA THR A 64 -15.98 12.28 20.86
C THR A 64 -16.69 11.43 19.81
N GLU A 65 -17.94 11.76 19.45
CA GLU A 65 -18.66 11.13 18.32
C GLU A 65 -17.97 11.41 16.98
N ALA A 66 -17.46 12.62 16.76
CA ALA A 66 -16.68 12.92 15.55
C ALA A 66 -15.36 12.15 15.51
N LEU A 67 -14.67 11.99 16.64
CA LEU A 67 -13.45 11.20 16.75
C LEU A 67 -13.72 9.69 16.64
N GLU A 68 -14.83 9.19 17.17
CA GLU A 68 -15.29 7.81 17.01
C GLU A 68 -15.68 7.54 15.55
N ALA A 69 -16.38 8.47 14.90
CA ALA A 69 -16.69 8.36 13.48
C ALA A 69 -15.42 8.37 12.61
N ILE A 70 -14.43 9.22 12.92
CA ILE A 70 -13.14 9.24 12.21
C ILE A 70 -12.38 7.92 12.43
N THR A 71 -12.32 7.41 13.65
CA THR A 71 -11.64 6.14 13.95
C THR A 71 -12.35 4.93 13.32
N GLU A 72 -13.69 4.90 13.27
CA GLU A 72 -14.43 3.88 12.54
C GLU A 72 -14.16 3.98 11.02
N THR A 73 -14.11 5.20 10.49
CA THR A 73 -13.80 5.43 9.07
C THR A 73 -12.38 4.98 8.73
N LEU A 74 -11.40 5.28 9.58
CA LEU A 74 -10.02 4.83 9.44
C LEU A 74 -9.91 3.31 9.54
N THR A 75 -10.62 2.69 10.48
CA THR A 75 -10.66 1.21 10.62
C THR A 75 -11.28 0.55 9.38
N ARG A 76 -12.34 1.14 8.81
CA ARG A 76 -12.91 0.68 7.54
C ARG A 76 -11.96 0.87 6.37
N MET A 77 -11.25 1.99 6.29
CA MET A 77 -10.24 2.22 5.26
C MET A 77 -9.10 1.20 5.37
N GLU A 78 -8.60 0.94 6.57
CA GLU A 78 -7.58 -0.07 6.84
C GLU A 78 -8.05 -1.48 6.43
N SER A 79 -9.28 -1.85 6.80
CA SER A 79 -9.89 -3.11 6.36
C SER A 79 -10.03 -3.20 4.84
N THR A 80 -10.39 -2.10 4.18
CA THR A 80 -10.52 -2.03 2.72
C THR A 80 -9.16 -2.14 2.03
N LEU A 81 -8.13 -1.49 2.56
CA LEU A 81 -6.75 -1.59 2.06
C LEU A 81 -6.21 -3.01 2.23
N ASN A 82 -6.39 -3.62 3.40
CA ASN A 82 -6.02 -5.02 3.63
C ASN A 82 -6.76 -5.98 2.68
N SER A 83 -8.03 -5.71 2.37
CA SER A 83 -8.78 -6.50 1.39
C SER A 83 -8.28 -6.29 -0.05
N LEU A 84 -7.90 -5.06 -0.42
CA LEU A 84 -7.32 -4.76 -1.72
C LEU A 84 -5.96 -5.43 -1.89
N ASP A 85 -5.09 -5.36 -0.89
CA ASP A 85 -3.78 -6.05 -0.91
C ASP A 85 -3.96 -7.56 -1.03
N ALA A 86 -4.91 -8.16 -0.29
CA ALA A 86 -5.21 -9.57 -0.44
C ALA A 86 -5.70 -9.94 -1.85
N ARG A 87 -6.54 -9.09 -2.46
CA ARG A 87 -7.03 -9.29 -3.83
C ARG A 87 -5.95 -9.10 -4.88
N VAL A 88 -5.10 -8.08 -4.74
CA VAL A 88 -3.97 -7.84 -5.65
C VAL A 88 -2.99 -9.01 -5.57
N ASN A 89 -2.61 -9.44 -4.38
CA ASN A 89 -1.74 -10.61 -4.20
C ASN A 89 -2.34 -11.89 -4.81
N SER A 90 -3.65 -12.10 -4.65
CA SER A 90 -4.34 -13.24 -5.27
C SER A 90 -4.34 -13.15 -6.80
N LEU A 91 -4.58 -11.96 -7.36
CA LEU A 91 -4.57 -11.74 -8.81
C LEU A 91 -3.15 -11.89 -9.38
N GLU A 92 -2.12 -11.37 -8.70
CA GLU A 92 -0.73 -11.56 -9.09
C GLU A 92 -0.35 -13.05 -9.08
N GLN A 93 -0.79 -13.81 -8.07
CA GLN A 93 -0.58 -15.26 -8.05
C GLN A 93 -1.30 -15.97 -9.19
N GLU A 94 -2.55 -15.59 -9.49
CA GLU A 94 -3.34 -16.19 -10.56
C GLU A 94 -2.75 -15.88 -11.95
N VAL A 95 -2.35 -14.62 -12.19
CA VAL A 95 -1.71 -14.19 -13.44
C VAL A 95 -0.37 -14.90 -13.60
N ASN A 96 0.48 -14.91 -12.57
CA ASN A 96 1.76 -15.63 -12.61
C ASN A 96 1.57 -17.14 -12.83
N ALA A 97 0.52 -17.76 -12.26
CA ALA A 97 0.23 -19.17 -12.46
C ALA A 97 -0.28 -19.44 -13.90
N SER A 98 -1.13 -18.55 -14.43
CA SER A 98 -1.64 -18.62 -15.79
C SER A 98 -0.52 -18.45 -16.82
N GLU A 99 0.34 -17.44 -16.67
CA GLU A 99 1.49 -17.20 -17.55
C GLU A 99 2.48 -18.37 -17.52
N LYS A 100 2.81 -18.90 -16.34
CA LYS A 100 3.66 -20.10 -16.22
C LYS A 100 3.03 -21.32 -16.87
N THR A 101 1.72 -21.49 -16.78
CA THR A 101 1.00 -22.60 -17.43
C THR A 101 0.98 -22.43 -18.94
N ASN A 102 0.79 -21.21 -19.43
CA ASN A 102 0.81 -20.90 -20.85
C ASN A 102 2.21 -21.16 -21.44
N LEU A 103 3.27 -20.69 -20.77
CA LEU A 103 4.66 -20.94 -21.16
C LEU A 103 4.97 -22.45 -21.22
N LYS A 104 4.54 -23.24 -20.23
CA LYS A 104 4.70 -24.70 -20.26
C LYS A 104 4.02 -25.34 -21.47
N ASN A 105 2.79 -24.91 -21.78
CA ASN A 105 2.04 -25.42 -22.93
C ASN A 105 2.67 -25.01 -24.27
N GLU A 106 3.18 -23.79 -24.39
CA GLU A 106 3.91 -23.31 -25.58
C GLU A 106 5.19 -24.11 -25.80
N ILE A 107 6.00 -24.29 -24.74
CA ILE A 107 7.21 -25.11 -24.78
C ILE A 107 6.90 -26.55 -25.21
N PHE A 108 5.87 -27.16 -24.62
CA PHE A 108 5.50 -28.55 -24.94
C PHE A 108 5.03 -28.74 -26.38
N LYS A 109 4.40 -27.73 -27.00
CA LYS A 109 3.99 -27.77 -28.42
C LYS A 109 5.16 -27.69 -29.39
N VAL A 110 6.24 -27.03 -28.99
CA VAL A 110 7.43 -26.82 -29.83
C VAL A 110 8.43 -27.95 -29.70
N LEU A 111 8.48 -28.60 -28.53
CA LEU A 111 9.34 -29.75 -28.30
C LEU A 111 9.04 -30.88 -29.30
N PRO A 112 10.05 -31.38 -30.04
CA PRO A 112 9.85 -32.45 -30.99
C PRO A 112 9.47 -33.75 -30.25
N PRO A 113 8.54 -34.56 -30.80
CA PRO A 113 8.19 -35.86 -30.25
C PRO A 113 9.32 -36.89 -30.41
N SER A 114 10.26 -36.64 -31.32
CA SER A 114 11.43 -37.47 -31.59
C SER A 114 12.62 -36.59 -31.95
N GLY A 115 13.75 -36.80 -31.30
CA GLY A 115 14.95 -35.97 -31.43
C GLY A 115 15.14 -35.02 -30.25
N ASP A 116 16.22 -34.24 -30.29
CA ASP A 116 16.61 -33.27 -29.28
C ASP A 116 16.60 -31.85 -29.86
N ILE A 117 16.20 -30.88 -29.05
CA ILE A 117 16.21 -29.46 -29.41
C ILE A 117 16.91 -28.66 -28.32
N ALA A 118 17.68 -27.64 -28.71
CA ALA A 118 18.35 -26.74 -27.78
C ALA A 118 17.33 -25.81 -27.10
N ASP A 119 17.56 -25.47 -25.83
CA ASP A 119 16.77 -24.47 -25.10
C ASP A 119 16.76 -23.10 -25.77
N THR A 120 17.87 -22.69 -26.37
CA THR A 120 17.97 -21.46 -27.16
C THR A 120 17.05 -21.48 -28.38
N GLU A 121 17.01 -22.60 -29.12
CA GLU A 121 16.14 -22.75 -30.29
C GLU A 121 14.65 -22.76 -29.90
N VAL A 122 14.31 -23.40 -28.77
CA VAL A 122 12.94 -23.34 -28.24
C VAL A 122 12.57 -21.89 -27.89
N ALA A 123 13.46 -21.15 -27.23
CA ALA A 123 13.24 -19.76 -26.85
C ALA A 123 13.04 -18.83 -28.04
N GLU A 124 13.85 -18.96 -29.09
CA GLU A 124 13.68 -18.24 -30.35
C GLU A 124 12.32 -18.55 -31.00
N ARG A 125 11.92 -19.82 -31.00
CA ARG A 125 10.70 -20.26 -31.67
C ARG A 125 9.41 -19.81 -31.00
N ILE A 126 9.43 -19.65 -29.67
CA ILE A 126 8.30 -19.08 -28.91
C ILE A 126 8.45 -17.59 -28.63
N ASN A 127 9.56 -16.96 -29.07
CA ASN A 127 9.89 -15.55 -28.84
C ASN A 127 9.83 -15.18 -27.35
N ARG A 128 10.53 -15.96 -26.51
CA ARG A 128 10.63 -15.77 -25.05
C ARG A 128 12.08 -15.71 -24.61
N ASP A 129 12.29 -15.27 -23.38
CA ASP A 129 13.60 -15.23 -22.76
C ASP A 129 14.17 -16.65 -22.55
N GLU A 130 15.44 -16.86 -22.93
CA GLU A 130 16.11 -18.16 -22.83
C GLU A 130 16.18 -18.68 -21.40
N LYS A 131 16.37 -17.80 -20.42
CA LYS A 131 16.47 -18.19 -19.01
C LYS A 131 15.11 -18.65 -18.48
N GLU A 132 14.03 -18.00 -18.88
CA GLU A 132 12.67 -18.43 -18.54
C GLU A 132 12.35 -19.81 -19.13
N VAL A 133 12.68 -20.02 -20.39
CA VAL A 133 12.49 -21.29 -21.11
C VAL A 133 13.32 -22.40 -20.49
N ARG A 134 14.61 -22.17 -20.21
CA ARG A 134 15.49 -23.12 -19.53
C ARG A 134 14.97 -23.51 -18.16
N ASN A 135 14.49 -22.55 -17.37
CA ASN A 135 13.90 -22.82 -16.06
C ASN A 135 12.61 -23.64 -16.17
N ALA A 136 11.75 -23.34 -17.13
CA ALA A 136 10.53 -24.08 -17.37
C ALA A 136 10.81 -25.52 -17.86
N LEU A 137 11.74 -25.70 -18.81
CA LEU A 137 12.19 -27.00 -19.30
C LEU A 137 12.83 -27.84 -18.20
N SER A 138 13.69 -27.25 -17.36
CA SER A 138 14.31 -27.94 -16.22
C SER A 138 13.26 -28.40 -15.21
N ARG A 139 12.27 -27.56 -14.90
CA ARG A 139 11.13 -27.96 -14.05
C ARG A 139 10.28 -29.05 -14.67
N LEU A 140 10.03 -29.00 -15.99
CA LEU A 140 9.29 -30.07 -16.68
C LEU A 140 10.06 -31.39 -16.61
N ALA A 141 11.40 -31.35 -16.74
CA ALA A 141 12.25 -32.53 -16.64
C ALA A 141 12.23 -33.14 -15.22
N GLU A 142 12.35 -32.29 -14.20
CA GLU A 142 12.45 -32.73 -12.80
C GLU A 142 11.10 -33.12 -12.18
N GLN A 143 10.02 -32.40 -12.50
CA GLN A 143 8.74 -32.55 -11.80
C GLN A 143 7.73 -33.44 -12.52
N THR A 144 7.76 -33.46 -13.86
CA THR A 144 6.69 -34.10 -14.64
C THR A 144 7.16 -35.33 -15.41
N SER A 145 8.47 -35.54 -15.53
CA SER A 145 9.08 -36.57 -16.38
C SER A 145 8.56 -36.55 -17.83
N MET A 146 7.98 -35.44 -18.30
CA MET A 146 7.46 -35.29 -19.66
C MET A 146 8.55 -34.94 -20.66
N VAL A 147 9.70 -34.48 -20.18
CA VAL A 147 10.86 -34.11 -20.99
C VAL A 147 12.12 -34.68 -20.34
N GLU A 148 13.05 -35.15 -21.16
CA GLU A 148 14.36 -35.61 -20.71
C GLU A 148 15.41 -34.60 -21.13
N ARG A 149 16.33 -34.30 -20.23
CA ARG A 149 17.54 -33.53 -20.56
C ARG A 149 18.52 -34.47 -21.27
N VAL A 150 18.92 -34.12 -22.48
CA VAL A 150 19.87 -34.89 -23.28
C VAL A 150 21.22 -34.19 -23.24
N GLY A 151 22.26 -34.91 -22.78
CA GLY A 151 23.63 -34.41 -22.72
C GLY A 151 24.00 -33.69 -21.41
N LYS A 152 25.31 -33.57 -21.19
CA LYS A 152 25.86 -32.79 -20.07
C LYS A 152 25.88 -31.31 -20.48
N PRO A 153 25.40 -30.38 -19.63
CA PRO A 153 25.66 -28.97 -19.89
C PRO A 153 27.17 -28.77 -19.98
N ASP A 154 27.63 -28.26 -21.11
CA ASP A 154 28.86 -27.48 -21.06
C ASP A 154 28.56 -26.23 -20.22
N VAL A 155 29.55 -25.76 -19.46
CA VAL A 155 29.39 -24.70 -18.45
C VAL A 155 28.81 -23.40 -19.04
N ASP A 156 28.83 -23.26 -20.37
CA ASP A 156 28.31 -22.12 -21.14
C ASP A 156 27.55 -22.56 -22.42
N GLY A 157 27.18 -23.84 -22.53
CA GLY A 157 26.61 -24.44 -23.74
C GLY A 157 25.09 -24.59 -23.73
N PRO A 158 24.42 -24.65 -24.90
CA PRO A 158 22.99 -24.92 -24.99
C PRO A 158 22.67 -26.27 -24.37
N THR A 159 21.56 -26.33 -23.62
CA THR A 159 21.08 -27.58 -23.05
C THR A 159 20.02 -28.17 -23.96
N TYR A 160 20.18 -29.45 -24.30
CA TYR A 160 19.25 -30.14 -25.16
C TYR A 160 18.15 -30.86 -24.36
N TYR A 161 16.94 -30.80 -24.89
CA TYR A 161 15.77 -31.44 -24.30
C TYR A 161 15.03 -32.26 -25.36
N LYS A 162 14.48 -33.40 -24.95
CA LYS A 162 13.57 -34.22 -25.77
C LYS A 162 12.28 -34.51 -25.02
N ARG A 163 11.20 -34.81 -25.73
CA ARG A 163 9.96 -35.28 -25.11
C ARG A 163 10.06 -36.75 -24.71
N ILE A 164 9.51 -37.10 -23.55
CA ILE A 164 9.27 -38.48 -23.15
C ILE A 164 7.79 -38.77 -23.44
N ASP A 165 7.52 -39.81 -24.23
CA ASP A 165 6.16 -40.32 -24.45
C ASP A 165 5.70 -41.22 -23.27
#